data_AF-A0A3D1F2G7-F1
#
_entry.id   AF-A0A3D1F2G7-F1
#
_cell.length_a   1.000
_cell.length_b   1.000
_cell.length_c   1.000
_cell.angle_alpha   90.00
_cell.angle_beta   90.00
_cell.angle_gamma   90.00
#
_symmetry.space_group_name_H-M   'P 1'
#
loop_
_entity.id
_entity.type
_entity.pdbx_description
1 polymer ?
#
loop_
_entity_poly.entity_id
_entity_poly.type
_entity_poly.pdbx_seq_one_letter_code
_entity_poly.pdbx_strand_id
1 'polypeptide(L)'
;MHDIASVNYPLIGPYSSDAPNVIRYHLKTMQAAGVDAAAFLWYGPDNAIDKRVKLVLDEAMKLGMRVAICYEEKLNWPPYRFPQQRSQIVTQTIDDLNYIIEHYTDHPAYLRRNNVPYVFQFNYSGADELGPRNILPGEFETILSSLNQKLIYGRQNLHEAYHPLVDSAFVWFDMGNWPVTFGKRAEQLRQEGKLSFYMTMVCPGFNDSGVWGWSSTPRISADYGNIATLKNTFATATEHHPELVQLVTWNDFNEGTVFEPTIDKGFTYLDELEIWWNKITNRPVNLLDNREAFEEYVEHCSVKQRKRLPQIDSNIIKPH
;
A
#
# COMPACT_ATOMS: atom_id res chain seq x y z
N MET A 1 -2.02 20.81 -19.00
CA MET A 1 -2.04 19.53 -18.26
C MET A 1 -3.44 18.95 -18.40
N HIS A 2 -3.59 17.62 -18.26
CA HIS A 2 -4.92 17.00 -18.25
C HIS A 2 -5.63 17.32 -16.93
N ASP A 3 -6.97 17.31 -16.94
CA ASP A 3 -7.73 17.31 -15.70
C ASP A 3 -7.78 15.87 -15.16
N ILE A 4 -7.40 15.67 -13.90
CA ILE A 4 -7.29 14.36 -13.27
C ILE A 4 -7.95 14.36 -11.90
N ALA A 5 -8.38 13.18 -11.48
CA ALA A 5 -8.99 12.87 -10.19
C ALA A 5 -7.98 12.95 -9.03
N SER A 6 -7.23 14.05 -8.88
CA SER A 6 -6.22 14.22 -7.83
C SER A 6 -5.85 15.67 -7.61
N VAL A 7 -5.42 15.98 -6.39
CA VAL A 7 -4.78 17.26 -6.05
C VAL A 7 -3.28 17.28 -6.37
N ASN A 8 -2.67 16.13 -6.65
CA ASN A 8 -1.28 16.01 -7.07
C ASN A 8 -1.22 15.56 -8.52
N TYR A 9 -0.19 15.99 -9.24
CA TYR A 9 0.03 15.56 -10.61
C TYR A 9 1.30 14.69 -10.70
N PRO A 10 1.22 13.46 -11.23
CA PRO A 10 2.39 12.58 -11.32
C PRO A 10 3.51 13.23 -12.15
N LEU A 11 4.76 13.06 -11.73
CA LEU A 11 5.92 13.60 -12.45
C LEU A 11 6.02 13.03 -13.87
N ILE A 12 5.64 11.77 -14.05
CA ILE A 12 5.58 11.09 -15.36
C ILE A 12 4.27 11.32 -16.12
N GLY A 13 3.40 12.20 -15.62
CA GLY A 13 2.07 12.48 -16.15
C GLY A 13 1.06 11.33 -15.96
N PRO A 14 -0.18 11.46 -16.46
CA PRO A 14 -1.17 10.39 -16.38
C PRO A 14 -0.66 9.15 -17.12
N TYR A 15 -0.60 8.03 -16.41
CA TYR A 15 -0.01 6.79 -16.89
C TYR A 15 -1.03 5.64 -16.84
N SER A 16 -0.67 4.54 -17.49
CA SER A 16 -1.40 3.28 -17.38
C SER A 16 -0.62 2.32 -16.50
N SER A 17 -1.28 1.76 -15.49
CA SER A 17 -0.72 0.68 -14.67
C SER A 17 -0.55 -0.65 -15.42
N ASP A 18 -0.99 -0.73 -16.69
CA ASP A 18 -0.73 -1.88 -17.58
C ASP A 18 0.63 -1.78 -18.28
N ALA A 19 1.29 -0.62 -18.23
CA ALA A 19 2.50 -0.37 -18.99
C ALA A 19 3.75 -0.90 -18.23
N PRO A 20 4.50 -1.87 -18.79
CA PRO A 20 5.65 -2.46 -18.08
C PRO A 20 6.75 -1.47 -17.72
N ASN A 21 6.97 -0.43 -18.54
CA ASN A 21 7.93 0.63 -18.23
C ASN A 21 7.48 1.52 -17.06
N VAL A 22 6.17 1.69 -16.84
CA VAL A 22 5.63 2.40 -15.66
C VAL A 22 5.78 1.53 -14.41
N ILE A 23 5.46 0.24 -14.50
CA ILE A 23 5.66 -0.71 -13.39
C ILE A 23 7.14 -0.72 -12.98
N ARG A 24 8.05 -0.82 -13.96
CA ARG A 24 9.49 -0.79 -13.70
C ARG A 24 9.94 0.52 -13.07
N TYR A 25 9.44 1.66 -13.56
CA TYR A 25 9.72 2.97 -12.95
C TYR A 25 9.30 2.99 -11.48
N HIS A 26 8.08 2.56 -11.15
CA HIS A 26 7.60 2.53 -9.77
C HIS A 26 8.48 1.64 -8.88
N LEU A 27 8.76 0.41 -9.31
CA LEU A 27 9.57 -0.53 -8.54
C LEU A 27 11.01 -0.04 -8.34
N LYS A 28 11.66 0.50 -9.39
CA LYS A 28 13.01 1.07 -9.26
C LYS A 28 13.05 2.27 -8.32
N THR A 29 12.05 3.15 -8.41
CA THR A 29 11.98 4.34 -7.54
C THR A 29 11.70 3.95 -6.09
N MET A 30 10.85 2.95 -5.84
CA MET A 30 10.67 2.36 -4.51
C MET A 30 11.98 1.80 -3.96
N GLN A 31 12.71 1.02 -4.77
CA GLN A 31 13.97 0.38 -4.37
C GLN A 31 15.08 1.40 -4.05
N ALA A 32 15.20 2.47 -4.84
CA ALA A 32 16.14 3.56 -4.60
C ALA A 32 15.91 4.16 -3.20
N ALA A 33 14.66 4.51 -2.90
CA ALA A 33 14.24 5.05 -1.61
C ALA A 33 14.28 4.03 -0.43
N GLY A 34 14.73 2.80 -0.68
CA GLY A 34 14.93 1.78 0.36
C GLY A 34 13.68 0.95 0.72
N VAL A 35 12.66 0.93 -0.13
CA VAL A 35 11.46 0.10 0.06
C VAL A 35 11.74 -1.35 -0.36
N ASP A 36 11.56 -2.29 0.56
CA ASP A 36 11.86 -3.72 0.32
C ASP A 36 10.74 -4.49 -0.39
N ALA A 37 9.49 -4.08 -0.18
CA ALA A 37 8.33 -4.79 -0.70
C ALA A 37 7.13 -3.87 -0.99
N ALA A 38 6.29 -4.28 -1.93
CA ALA A 38 5.03 -3.62 -2.26
C ALA A 38 3.82 -4.45 -1.79
N ALA A 39 2.84 -3.80 -1.18
CA ALA A 39 1.51 -4.36 -0.96
C ALA A 39 0.61 -3.96 -2.15
N PHE A 40 0.18 -4.92 -2.95
CA PHE A 40 -0.60 -4.69 -4.17
C PHE A 40 -2.09 -4.90 -3.89
N LEU A 41 -2.87 -3.82 -3.99
CA LEU A 41 -4.31 -3.84 -3.76
C LEU A 41 -5.03 -4.68 -4.82
N TRP A 42 -5.87 -5.62 -4.41
CA TRP A 42 -6.49 -6.60 -5.29
C TRP A 42 -8.00 -6.75 -5.06
N TYR A 43 -8.74 -6.92 -6.16
CA TYR A 43 -10.21 -6.81 -6.21
C TYR A 43 -10.88 -8.02 -6.87
N GLY A 44 -10.42 -9.23 -6.55
CA GLY A 44 -11.00 -10.45 -7.10
C GLY A 44 -10.36 -10.88 -8.42
N PRO A 45 -10.69 -12.09 -8.90
CA PRO A 45 -10.19 -12.63 -10.16
C PRO A 45 -10.77 -11.92 -11.39
N ASP A 46 -10.22 -12.25 -12.56
CA ASP A 46 -10.80 -11.99 -13.89
C ASP A 46 -11.01 -10.51 -14.29
N ASN A 47 -10.32 -9.58 -13.64
CA ASN A 47 -10.36 -8.16 -13.98
C ASN A 47 -8.98 -7.61 -14.36
N ALA A 48 -8.91 -6.32 -14.71
CA ALA A 48 -7.66 -5.68 -15.14
C ALA A 48 -6.61 -5.62 -14.00
N ILE A 49 -7.04 -5.48 -12.75
CA ILE A 49 -6.14 -5.43 -11.58
C ILE A 49 -5.54 -6.82 -11.36
N ASP A 50 -6.34 -7.86 -11.46
CA ASP A 50 -5.90 -9.26 -11.36
C ASP A 50 -4.79 -9.59 -12.38
N LYS A 51 -5.02 -9.27 -13.66
CA LYS A 51 -4.03 -9.48 -14.73
C LYS A 51 -2.71 -8.74 -14.51
N ARG A 52 -2.73 -7.61 -13.81
CA ARG A 52 -1.53 -6.82 -13.51
C ARG A 52 -0.67 -7.45 -12.43
N VAL A 53 -1.22 -8.27 -11.52
CA VAL A 53 -0.45 -8.90 -10.44
C VAL A 53 0.74 -9.66 -11.01
N LYS A 54 0.52 -10.47 -12.04
CA LYS A 54 1.59 -11.24 -12.69
C LYS A 54 2.64 -10.33 -13.34
N LEU A 55 2.23 -9.24 -13.99
CA LEU A 55 3.17 -8.27 -14.59
C LEU A 55 4.06 -7.61 -13.52
N VAL A 56 3.47 -7.23 -12.40
CA VAL A 56 4.19 -6.62 -11.26
C VAL A 56 5.13 -7.62 -10.61
N LEU A 57 4.69 -8.87 -10.41
CA LEU A 57 5.53 -9.95 -9.90
C LEU A 57 6.72 -10.24 -10.84
N ASP A 58 6.48 -10.34 -12.14
CA ASP A 58 7.51 -10.59 -13.17
C ASP A 58 8.58 -9.48 -13.19
N GLU A 59 8.19 -8.20 -13.08
CA GLU A 59 9.14 -7.08 -12.96
C GLU A 59 9.82 -7.02 -11.58
N ALA A 60 9.11 -7.28 -10.50
CA ALA A 60 9.69 -7.33 -9.15
C ALA A 60 10.76 -8.41 -9.03
N MET A 61 10.58 -9.58 -9.66
CA MET A 61 11.59 -10.63 -9.71
C MET A 61 12.88 -10.16 -10.38
N LYS A 62 12.78 -9.42 -11.50
CA LYS A 62 13.94 -8.88 -12.22
C LYS A 62 14.74 -7.87 -11.37
N LEU A 63 14.06 -7.17 -10.48
CA LEU A 63 14.64 -6.15 -9.60
C LEU A 63 14.98 -6.68 -8.20
N GLY A 64 14.68 -7.95 -7.90
CA GLY A 64 14.89 -8.53 -6.58
C GLY A 64 13.91 -8.04 -5.49
N MET A 65 12.87 -7.28 -5.86
CA MET A 65 11.84 -6.82 -4.94
C MET A 65 10.84 -7.92 -4.59
N ARG A 66 10.02 -7.66 -3.56
CA ARG A 66 8.93 -8.55 -3.14
C ARG A 66 7.57 -7.88 -3.25
N VAL A 67 6.54 -8.67 -3.51
CA VAL A 67 5.16 -8.20 -3.63
C VAL A 67 4.24 -9.14 -2.87
N ALA A 68 3.33 -8.59 -2.07
CA ALA A 68 2.23 -9.33 -1.46
C ALA A 68 0.90 -8.76 -1.90
N ILE A 69 -0.13 -9.60 -1.95
CA ILE A 69 -1.49 -9.13 -2.20
C ILE A 69 -2.08 -8.49 -0.95
N CYS A 70 -2.75 -7.36 -1.15
CA CYS A 70 -3.67 -6.77 -0.19
C CYS A 70 -5.11 -7.02 -0.65
N TYR A 71 -5.74 -7.99 0.00
CA TYR A 71 -7.12 -8.38 -0.21
C TYR A 71 -8.05 -7.33 0.38
N GLU A 72 -8.88 -6.73 -0.47
CA GLU A 72 -9.87 -5.75 -0.07
C GLU A 72 -11.15 -6.42 0.40
N GLU A 73 -11.40 -6.39 1.71
CA GLU A 73 -12.58 -7.02 2.31
C GLU A 73 -13.89 -6.51 1.69
N LYS A 74 -13.92 -5.23 1.28
CA LYS A 74 -15.08 -4.57 0.65
C LYS A 74 -15.54 -5.25 -0.64
N LEU A 75 -14.68 -6.05 -1.29
CA LEU A 75 -15.01 -6.85 -2.46
C LEU A 75 -16.22 -7.77 -2.23
N ASN A 76 -16.46 -8.19 -0.99
CA ASN A 76 -17.56 -9.10 -0.66
C ASN A 76 -18.93 -8.41 -0.53
N TRP A 77 -19.00 -7.09 -0.74
CA TRP A 77 -20.22 -6.30 -0.60
C TRP A 77 -20.50 -5.43 -1.82
N PRO A 78 -21.72 -4.86 -1.95
CA PRO A 78 -22.04 -3.96 -3.05
C PRO A 78 -21.14 -2.73 -3.06
N PRO A 79 -20.77 -2.21 -4.25
CA PRO A 79 -21.27 -2.62 -5.57
C PRO A 79 -20.49 -3.77 -6.22
N TYR A 80 -19.51 -4.37 -5.52
CA TYR A 80 -18.64 -5.39 -6.10
C TYR A 80 -19.32 -6.75 -6.18
N ARG A 81 -19.92 -7.18 -5.07
CA ARG A 81 -20.68 -8.45 -4.96
C ARG A 81 -21.96 -8.22 -4.18
N PHE A 82 -22.96 -9.07 -4.40
CA PHE A 82 -24.30 -8.91 -3.81
C PHE A 82 -24.70 -10.17 -3.04
N PRO A 83 -24.01 -10.50 -1.93
CA PRO A 83 -24.36 -11.67 -1.12
C PRO A 83 -25.79 -11.53 -0.56
N GLN A 84 -26.48 -12.65 -0.46
CA GLN A 84 -27.81 -12.77 0.16
C GLN A 84 -27.74 -13.36 1.57
N GLN A 85 -26.60 -13.95 1.94
CA GLN A 85 -26.37 -14.55 3.25
C GLN A 85 -24.87 -14.52 3.60
N ARG A 86 -24.55 -14.48 4.89
CA ARG A 86 -23.15 -14.39 5.35
C ARG A 86 -22.28 -15.57 4.94
N SER A 87 -22.85 -16.77 4.80
CA SER A 87 -22.09 -17.95 4.32
C SER A 87 -21.61 -17.81 2.86
N GLN A 88 -22.24 -16.96 2.04
CA GLN A 88 -21.72 -16.64 0.71
C GLN A 88 -20.46 -15.77 0.79
N ILE A 89 -20.38 -14.84 1.76
CA ILE A 89 -19.18 -14.02 2.01
C ILE A 89 -18.00 -14.91 2.41
N VAL A 90 -18.26 -15.89 3.30
CA VAL A 90 -17.28 -16.90 3.72
C VAL A 90 -16.77 -17.70 2.52
N THR A 91 -17.69 -18.28 1.73
CA THR A 91 -17.34 -19.10 0.56
C THR A 91 -16.54 -18.29 -0.46
N GLN A 92 -16.99 -17.07 -0.78
CA GLN A 92 -16.31 -16.18 -1.73
C GLN A 92 -14.90 -15.79 -1.25
N THR A 93 -14.72 -15.55 0.05
CA THR A 93 -13.39 -15.24 0.58
C THR A 93 -12.47 -16.46 0.54
N ILE A 94 -12.98 -17.67 0.81
CA ILE A 94 -12.20 -18.91 0.64
C ILE A 94 -11.76 -19.05 -0.82
N ASP A 95 -12.69 -18.86 -1.77
CA ASP A 95 -12.41 -18.96 -3.21
C ASP A 95 -11.35 -17.94 -3.64
N ASP A 96 -11.47 -16.68 -3.20
CA ASP A 96 -10.51 -15.62 -3.51
C ASP A 96 -9.11 -15.88 -2.94
N LEU A 97 -9.02 -16.33 -1.68
CA LEU A 97 -7.73 -16.61 -1.06
C LEU A 97 -7.07 -17.85 -1.67
N ASN A 98 -7.85 -18.89 -2.01
CA ASN A 98 -7.34 -20.04 -2.75
C ASN A 98 -6.91 -19.65 -4.18
N TYR A 99 -7.63 -18.74 -4.83
CA TYR A 99 -7.20 -18.19 -6.12
C TYR A 99 -5.84 -17.48 -6.01
N ILE A 100 -5.65 -16.64 -4.99
CA ILE A 100 -4.35 -15.98 -4.73
C ILE A 100 -3.24 -17.03 -4.51
N ILE A 101 -3.53 -18.06 -3.71
CA ILE A 101 -2.61 -19.19 -3.47
C ILE A 101 -2.22 -19.85 -4.80
N GLU A 102 -3.19 -20.26 -5.58
CA GLU A 102 -2.95 -21.05 -6.80
C GLU A 102 -2.27 -20.26 -7.92
N HIS A 103 -2.47 -18.94 -7.98
CA HIS A 103 -2.00 -18.13 -9.10
C HIS A 103 -0.74 -17.32 -8.79
N TYR A 104 -0.49 -16.95 -7.53
CA TYR A 104 0.51 -15.94 -7.19
C TYR A 104 1.53 -16.39 -6.15
N THR A 105 1.14 -17.20 -5.16
CA THR A 105 2.01 -17.44 -4.00
C THR A 105 3.23 -18.31 -4.29
N ASP A 106 3.27 -19.02 -5.41
CA ASP A 106 4.45 -19.77 -5.88
C ASP A 106 5.46 -18.89 -6.62
N HIS A 107 5.09 -17.66 -7.00
CA HIS A 107 6.01 -16.78 -7.72
C HIS A 107 7.25 -16.43 -6.87
N PRO A 108 8.49 -16.44 -7.43
CA PRO A 108 9.70 -16.16 -6.65
C PRO A 108 9.75 -14.78 -6.00
N ALA A 109 9.08 -13.78 -6.61
CA ALA A 109 8.95 -12.45 -6.04
C ALA A 109 7.80 -12.29 -5.03
N TYR A 110 6.98 -13.33 -4.80
CA TYR A 110 5.90 -13.23 -3.82
C TYR A 110 6.48 -13.11 -2.40
N LEU A 111 6.01 -12.14 -1.62
CA LEU A 111 6.48 -11.87 -0.26
C LEU A 111 6.14 -13.05 0.65
N ARG A 112 7.16 -13.54 1.37
CA ARG A 112 7.04 -14.66 2.31
C ARG A 112 7.72 -14.31 3.62
N ARG A 113 7.17 -14.82 4.72
CA ARG A 113 7.84 -14.84 6.04
C ARG A 113 8.06 -16.30 6.41
N ASN A 114 9.31 -16.68 6.67
CA ASN A 114 9.69 -18.07 6.97
C ASN A 114 9.16 -19.07 5.92
N ASN A 115 9.30 -18.73 4.64
CA ASN A 115 8.79 -19.48 3.47
C ASN A 115 7.26 -19.62 3.37
N VAL A 116 6.48 -18.97 4.24
CA VAL A 116 5.02 -18.94 4.16
C VAL A 116 4.56 -17.66 3.45
N PRO A 117 3.69 -17.73 2.43
CA PRO A 117 3.19 -16.55 1.72
C PRO A 117 2.44 -15.58 2.63
N TYR A 118 2.67 -14.28 2.43
CA TYR A 118 2.04 -13.22 3.19
C TYR A 118 0.85 -12.60 2.42
N VAL A 119 -0.28 -12.38 3.10
CA VAL A 119 -1.44 -11.67 2.56
C VAL A 119 -1.87 -10.58 3.54
N PHE A 120 -2.07 -9.37 3.03
CA PHE A 120 -2.73 -8.30 3.78
C PHE A 120 -4.24 -8.40 3.60
N GLN A 121 -5.01 -8.04 4.63
CA GLN A 121 -6.43 -7.74 4.52
C GLN A 121 -6.70 -6.31 4.93
N PHE A 122 -7.19 -5.54 3.97
CA PHE A 122 -7.73 -4.22 4.23
C PHE A 122 -9.18 -4.36 4.69
N ASN A 123 -9.52 -3.74 5.83
CA ASN A 123 -10.83 -3.92 6.42
C ASN A 123 -11.89 -3.09 5.69
N TYR A 124 -13.13 -3.54 5.82
CA TYR A 124 -14.30 -2.75 5.46
C TYR A 124 -15.15 -2.40 6.68
N SER A 125 -16.02 -1.40 6.55
CA SER A 125 -16.77 -0.83 7.67
C SER A 125 -18.23 -0.51 7.29
N GLY A 126 -19.04 -0.27 8.32
CA GLY A 126 -20.49 -0.09 8.18
C GLY A 126 -21.26 -1.39 8.37
N ALA A 127 -22.55 -1.36 8.04
CA ALA A 127 -23.45 -2.50 8.16
C ALA A 127 -24.54 -2.43 7.08
N ASP A 128 -25.17 -3.56 6.81
CA ASP A 128 -26.39 -3.69 6.02
C ASP A 128 -27.32 -4.77 6.61
N GLU A 129 -28.29 -5.23 5.81
CA GLU A 129 -29.27 -6.28 6.17
C GLU A 129 -28.60 -7.59 6.64
N LEU A 130 -27.35 -7.88 6.22
CA LEU A 130 -26.59 -9.06 6.63
C LEU A 130 -25.72 -8.80 7.88
N GLY A 131 -25.84 -7.61 8.48
CA GLY A 131 -25.09 -7.18 9.65
C GLY A 131 -23.81 -6.41 9.29
N PRO A 132 -22.77 -6.49 10.12
CA PRO A 132 -21.52 -5.76 9.91
C PRO A 132 -20.84 -6.11 8.58
N ARG A 133 -20.32 -5.08 7.90
CA ARG A 133 -19.59 -5.15 6.62
C ARG A 133 -18.12 -5.50 6.83
N ASN A 134 -17.90 -6.57 7.58
CA ASN A 134 -16.62 -7.20 7.79
C ASN A 134 -16.84 -8.71 8.01
N ILE A 135 -15.81 -9.49 7.71
CA ILE A 135 -15.70 -10.90 8.04
C ILE A 135 -15.57 -11.00 9.55
N LEU A 136 -16.47 -11.74 10.19
CA LEU A 136 -16.52 -11.89 11.64
C LEU A 136 -15.47 -12.90 12.14
N PRO A 137 -15.11 -12.91 13.43
CA PRO A 137 -14.08 -13.80 13.95
C PRO A 137 -14.31 -15.29 13.64
N GLY A 138 -15.53 -15.80 13.88
CA GLY A 138 -15.84 -17.22 13.59
C GLY A 138 -15.89 -17.55 12.10
N GLU A 139 -16.24 -16.57 11.26
CA GLU A 139 -16.16 -16.71 9.80
C GLU A 139 -14.72 -16.75 9.34
N PHE A 140 -13.88 -15.89 9.93
CA PHE A 140 -12.46 -15.81 9.66
C PHE A 140 -11.74 -17.12 10.04
N GLU A 141 -12.07 -17.70 11.19
CA GLU A 141 -11.59 -19.04 11.59
C GLU A 141 -11.99 -20.12 10.58
N THR A 142 -13.25 -20.09 10.11
CA THR A 142 -13.75 -21.00 9.07
C THR A 142 -13.00 -20.83 7.75
N ILE A 143 -12.75 -19.58 7.34
CA ILE A 143 -12.01 -19.26 6.11
C ILE A 143 -10.59 -19.82 6.20
N LEU A 144 -9.83 -19.47 7.24
CA LEU A 144 -8.42 -19.86 7.37
C LEU A 144 -8.23 -21.38 7.47
N SER A 145 -9.15 -22.08 8.14
CA SER A 145 -9.11 -23.54 8.24
C SER A 145 -9.48 -24.27 6.94
N SER A 146 -10.06 -23.55 5.96
CA SER A 146 -10.50 -24.10 4.67
C SER A 146 -9.53 -23.82 3.50
N LEU A 147 -8.40 -23.15 3.75
CA LEU A 147 -7.44 -22.80 2.71
C LEU A 147 -6.57 -23.98 2.29
N ASN A 148 -6.22 -24.03 1.00
CA ASN A 148 -5.37 -25.06 0.39
C ASN A 148 -3.90 -24.98 0.85
N GLN A 149 -3.49 -23.83 1.40
CA GLN A 149 -2.16 -23.58 1.92
C GLN A 149 -2.24 -22.64 3.11
N LYS A 150 -1.35 -22.84 4.11
CA LYS A 150 -1.18 -21.87 5.18
C LYS A 150 -0.67 -20.53 4.63
N LEU A 151 -1.28 -19.44 5.08
CA LEU A 151 -0.83 -18.07 4.85
C LEU A 151 -0.34 -17.44 6.17
N ILE A 152 0.55 -16.46 6.07
CA ILE A 152 0.74 -15.46 7.12
C ILE A 152 -0.20 -14.31 6.81
N TYR A 153 -1.03 -13.95 7.79
CA TYR A 153 -2.12 -13.02 7.57
C TYR A 153 -1.96 -11.73 8.38
N GLY A 154 -1.96 -10.60 7.66
CA GLY A 154 -1.90 -9.27 8.26
C GLY A 154 -3.19 -8.51 8.10
N ARG A 155 -3.89 -8.25 9.20
CA ARG A 155 -5.18 -7.53 9.16
C ARG A 155 -5.01 -6.05 9.48
N GLN A 156 -5.77 -5.18 8.82
CA GLN A 156 -5.80 -3.77 9.16
C GLN A 156 -6.33 -3.57 10.60
N ASN A 157 -5.73 -2.65 11.34
CA ASN A 157 -6.06 -2.28 12.71
C ASN A 157 -5.95 -3.44 13.72
N LEU A 158 -6.23 -3.13 14.99
CA LEU A 158 -6.20 -4.08 16.10
C LEU A 158 -7.63 -4.32 16.55
N HIS A 159 -8.02 -5.59 16.64
CA HIS A 159 -9.31 -5.97 17.17
C HIS A 159 -9.18 -7.30 17.90
N GLU A 160 -9.46 -7.29 19.21
CA GLU A 160 -9.08 -8.38 20.11
C GLU A 160 -9.60 -9.76 19.69
N ALA A 161 -10.81 -9.80 19.14
CA ALA A 161 -11.44 -11.02 18.69
C ALA A 161 -10.70 -11.73 17.53
N TYR A 162 -9.83 -11.03 16.80
CA TYR A 162 -9.06 -11.60 15.68
C TYR A 162 -7.60 -11.89 16.03
N HIS A 163 -7.07 -11.36 17.13
CA HIS A 163 -5.67 -11.58 17.54
C HIS A 163 -5.26 -13.07 17.63
N PRO A 164 -6.11 -14.03 18.08
CA PRO A 164 -5.72 -15.44 18.03
C PRO A 164 -5.69 -16.03 16.60
N LEU A 165 -6.19 -15.30 15.59
CA LEU A 165 -6.37 -15.77 14.21
C LEU A 165 -5.47 -15.06 13.19
N VAL A 166 -4.82 -13.95 13.56
CA VAL A 166 -3.96 -13.17 12.64
C VAL A 166 -2.52 -13.15 13.15
N ASP A 167 -1.56 -13.25 12.23
CA ASP A 167 -0.14 -13.21 12.59
C ASP A 167 0.33 -11.78 12.84
N SER A 168 -0.19 -10.83 12.08
CA SER A 168 0.22 -9.43 12.14
C SER A 168 -0.92 -8.43 11.96
N ALA A 169 -0.61 -7.18 12.26
CA ALA A 169 -1.51 -6.06 12.05
C ALA A 169 -0.80 -4.88 11.42
N PHE A 170 -1.55 -4.03 10.72
CA PHE A 170 -1.02 -2.78 10.17
C PHE A 170 -2.03 -1.64 10.34
N VAL A 171 -1.56 -0.40 10.42
CA VAL A 171 -2.42 0.77 10.60
C VAL A 171 -2.49 1.62 9.34
N TRP A 172 -3.66 2.16 9.02
CA TRP A 172 -3.81 3.13 7.93
C TRP A 172 -3.66 4.57 8.43
N PHE A 173 -3.61 5.52 7.51
CA PHE A 173 -3.67 6.93 7.86
C PHE A 173 -5.00 7.27 8.54
N ASP A 174 -4.92 8.06 9.60
CA ASP A 174 -6.05 8.67 10.30
C ASP A 174 -5.59 10.05 10.80
N MET A 175 -6.50 11.05 10.77
CA MET A 175 -6.18 12.42 11.20
C MET A 175 -6.19 12.59 12.72
N GLY A 176 -6.69 11.60 13.45
CA GLY A 176 -6.65 11.54 14.90
C GLY A 176 -5.36 10.89 15.42
N ASN A 177 -5.39 10.53 16.70
CA ASN A 177 -4.24 9.94 17.39
C ASN A 177 -4.15 8.41 17.22
N TRP A 178 -5.00 7.81 16.38
CA TRP A 178 -5.06 6.37 16.21
C TRP A 178 -3.73 5.76 15.75
N PRO A 179 -3.00 6.31 14.76
CA PRO A 179 -1.74 5.71 14.30
C PRO A 179 -0.66 5.63 15.39
N VAL A 180 -0.61 6.64 16.27
CA VAL A 180 0.31 6.67 17.43
C VAL A 180 -0.11 5.64 18.46
N THR A 181 -1.39 5.64 18.86
CA THR A 181 -1.91 4.69 19.86
C THR A 181 -1.92 3.24 19.38
N PHE A 182 -2.04 3.01 18.07
CA PHE A 182 -1.90 1.70 17.45
C PHE A 182 -0.55 1.08 17.78
N GLY A 183 0.55 1.83 17.59
CA GLY A 183 1.91 1.32 17.84
C GLY A 183 2.07 0.82 19.27
N LYS A 184 1.63 1.64 20.24
CA LYS A 184 1.64 1.27 21.67
C LYS A 184 0.86 0.00 21.96
N ARG A 185 -0.36 -0.12 21.40
CA ARG A 185 -1.20 -1.28 21.64
C ARG A 185 -0.67 -2.54 20.95
N ALA A 186 -0.14 -2.40 19.74
CA ALA A 186 0.45 -3.50 18.98
C ALA A 186 1.71 -4.06 19.67
N GLU A 187 2.56 -3.18 20.21
CA GLU A 187 3.73 -3.57 21.01
C GLU A 187 3.32 -4.39 22.24
N GLN A 188 2.30 -3.93 22.98
CA GLN A 188 1.76 -4.65 24.13
C GLN A 188 1.24 -6.04 23.73
N LEU A 189 0.47 -6.13 22.65
CA LEU A 189 -0.06 -7.41 22.17
C LEU A 189 1.04 -8.37 21.74
N ARG A 190 2.12 -7.85 21.12
CA ARG A 190 3.31 -8.64 20.79
C ARG A 190 3.99 -9.19 22.04
N GLN A 191 4.18 -8.36 23.07
CA GLN A 191 4.76 -8.78 24.35
C GLN A 191 3.89 -9.81 25.09
N GLU A 192 2.57 -9.74 24.93
CA GLU A 192 1.60 -10.73 25.44
C GLU A 192 1.56 -12.03 24.61
N GLY A 193 2.30 -12.13 23.50
CA GLY A 193 2.26 -13.28 22.59
C GLY A 193 0.97 -13.39 21.76
N LYS A 194 0.19 -12.31 21.68
CA LYS A 194 -1.09 -12.25 20.93
C LYS A 194 -0.94 -11.71 19.51
N LEU A 195 0.25 -11.23 19.15
CA LEU A 195 0.55 -10.71 17.82
C LEU A 195 2.01 -11.05 17.52
N SER A 196 2.30 -11.59 16.34
CA SER A 196 3.70 -11.93 16.02
C SER A 196 4.50 -10.70 15.65
N PHE A 197 3.90 -9.80 14.85
CA PHE A 197 4.53 -8.55 14.41
C PHE A 197 3.50 -7.53 13.95
N TYR A 198 3.92 -6.30 13.70
CA TYR A 198 3.04 -5.26 13.20
C TYR A 198 3.79 -4.23 12.39
N MET A 199 3.02 -3.46 11.65
CA MET A 199 3.50 -2.36 10.83
C MET A 199 2.82 -1.07 11.23
N THR A 200 3.63 -0.08 11.58
CA THR A 200 3.17 1.30 11.67
C THR A 200 3.12 1.89 10.26
N MET A 201 2.98 3.21 10.17
CA MET A 201 2.93 3.91 8.90
C MET A 201 3.68 5.24 8.92
N VAL A 202 4.12 5.64 7.74
CA VAL A 202 4.50 7.02 7.42
C VAL A 202 3.61 7.50 6.29
N CYS A 203 3.22 8.78 6.33
CA CYS A 203 2.29 9.36 5.38
C CYS A 203 2.58 10.85 5.19
N PRO A 204 2.64 11.36 3.94
CA PRO A 204 2.88 12.78 3.68
C PRO A 204 1.68 13.68 4.02
N GLY A 205 0.51 13.09 4.28
CA GLY A 205 -0.74 13.77 4.56
C GLY A 205 -1.89 13.20 3.73
N PHE A 206 -3.08 13.77 3.90
CA PHE A 206 -4.29 13.31 3.23
C PHE A 206 -5.08 14.48 2.66
N ASN A 207 -5.49 14.40 1.40
CA ASN A 207 -6.35 15.37 0.74
C ASN A 207 -7.11 14.71 -0.42
N ASP A 208 -8.37 14.37 -0.18
CA ASP A 208 -9.27 13.77 -1.19
C ASP A 208 -10.14 14.80 -1.94
N SER A 209 -9.85 16.10 -1.83
CA SER A 209 -10.68 17.16 -2.43
C SER A 209 -10.74 17.15 -3.96
N GLY A 210 -9.85 16.42 -4.62
CA GLY A 210 -9.89 16.20 -6.07
C GLY A 210 -10.97 15.20 -6.54
N VAL A 211 -11.53 14.38 -5.64
CA VAL A 211 -12.51 13.32 -5.99
C VAL A 211 -13.67 13.19 -5.02
N TRP A 212 -13.55 13.74 -3.80
CA TRP A 212 -14.54 13.66 -2.73
C TRP A 212 -14.83 12.19 -2.36
N GLY A 213 -13.76 11.38 -2.31
CA GLY A 213 -13.83 9.92 -2.43
C GLY A 213 -14.47 9.18 -1.25
N TRP A 214 -14.71 9.86 -0.13
CA TRP A 214 -15.14 9.23 1.10
C TRP A 214 -16.44 9.76 1.69
N SER A 215 -16.90 10.94 1.26
CA SER A 215 -18.15 11.52 1.70
C SER A 215 -18.56 12.70 0.80
N SER A 216 -19.68 13.35 1.10
CA SER A 216 -20.07 14.61 0.45
C SER A 216 -19.13 15.79 0.75
N THR A 217 -18.22 15.63 1.71
CA THR A 217 -17.28 16.67 2.14
C THR A 217 -15.86 16.13 1.99
N PRO A 218 -14.94 16.90 1.39
CA PRO A 218 -13.55 16.49 1.32
C PRO A 218 -12.89 16.49 2.70
N ARG A 219 -11.91 15.62 2.86
CA ARG A 219 -11.10 15.46 4.05
C ARG A 219 -9.68 15.90 3.69
N ILE A 220 -9.17 16.85 4.46
CA ILE A 220 -7.86 17.46 4.23
C ILE A 220 -7.13 17.54 5.57
N SER A 221 -5.94 16.98 5.66
CA SER A 221 -5.06 17.15 6.82
C SER A 221 -4.62 18.61 6.93
N ALA A 222 -4.56 19.16 8.15
CA ALA A 222 -4.35 20.59 8.39
C ALA A 222 -3.13 21.18 7.65
N ASP A 223 -2.01 20.47 7.64
CA ASP A 223 -0.76 20.91 7.01
C ASP A 223 -0.47 20.18 5.68
N TYR A 224 -1.50 19.75 4.96
CA TYR A 224 -1.34 18.99 3.72
C TYR A 224 -0.39 19.69 2.73
N GLY A 225 0.56 18.91 2.18
CA GLY A 225 1.57 19.40 1.25
C GLY A 225 2.81 19.99 1.93
N ASN A 226 2.80 20.21 3.24
CA ASN A 226 3.97 20.60 4.01
C ASN A 226 4.80 19.35 4.39
N ILE A 227 6.12 19.41 4.20
CA ILE A 227 7.03 18.34 4.61
C ILE A 227 6.98 18.04 6.12
N ALA A 228 6.55 19.01 6.93
CA ALA A 228 6.35 18.82 8.37
C ALA A 228 5.37 17.69 8.69
N THR A 229 4.33 17.48 7.87
CA THR A 229 3.38 16.37 8.07
C THR A 229 4.08 15.03 7.97
N LEU A 230 4.89 14.81 6.91
CA LEU A 230 5.68 13.59 6.76
C LEU A 230 6.63 13.40 7.95
N LYS A 231 7.38 14.45 8.32
CA LYS A 231 8.33 14.41 9.45
C LYS A 231 7.66 14.12 10.80
N ASN A 232 6.42 14.55 11.00
CA ASN A 232 5.65 14.20 12.19
C ASN A 232 5.28 12.71 12.21
N THR A 233 4.94 12.11 11.06
CA THR A 233 4.71 10.66 10.99
C THR A 233 6.00 9.85 11.18
N PHE A 234 7.14 10.35 10.67
CA PHE A 234 8.46 9.75 10.91
C PHE A 234 8.81 9.64 12.39
N ALA A 235 8.46 10.65 13.19
CA ALA A 235 8.76 10.67 14.61
C ALA A 235 8.05 9.53 15.37
N THR A 236 6.80 9.21 15.00
CA THR A 236 5.99 8.21 15.69
C THR A 236 6.10 6.81 15.09
N ALA A 237 6.49 6.71 13.82
CA ALA A 237 6.56 5.46 13.08
C ALA A 237 7.45 4.40 13.75
N THR A 238 8.47 4.77 14.51
CA THR A 238 9.38 3.80 15.16
C THR A 238 9.35 3.81 16.69
N GLU A 239 8.56 4.67 17.35
CA GLU A 239 8.56 4.83 18.82
C GLU A 239 8.29 3.52 19.57
N HIS A 240 7.42 2.69 19.01
CA HIS A 240 6.98 1.45 19.61
C HIS A 240 7.60 0.24 18.90
N HIS A 241 8.82 0.33 18.39
CA HIS A 241 9.60 -0.82 17.88
C HIS A 241 8.84 -1.77 16.92
N PRO A 242 8.12 -1.27 15.90
CA PRO A 242 7.54 -2.13 14.90
C PRO A 242 8.65 -2.85 14.12
N GLU A 243 8.32 -4.01 13.56
CA GLU A 243 9.24 -4.74 12.70
C GLU A 243 9.30 -4.16 11.29
N LEU A 244 8.20 -3.53 10.86
CA LEU A 244 8.03 -2.97 9.53
C LEU A 244 7.36 -1.59 9.64
N VAL A 245 7.64 -0.72 8.67
CA VAL A 245 6.93 0.55 8.52
C VAL A 245 6.37 0.57 7.11
N GLN A 246 5.07 0.83 6.97
CA GLN A 246 4.44 0.94 5.65
C GLN A 246 4.45 2.40 5.18
N LEU A 247 4.55 2.60 3.87
CA LEU A 247 4.32 3.89 3.24
C LEU A 247 2.84 3.97 2.85
N VAL A 248 2.11 4.93 3.41
CA VAL A 248 0.72 5.23 3.03
C VAL A 248 0.73 6.50 2.19
N THR A 249 0.68 6.41 0.87
CA THR A 249 0.76 5.24 -0.03
C THR A 249 1.80 5.50 -1.11
N TRP A 250 2.16 4.48 -1.90
CA TRP A 250 2.99 4.78 -3.07
C TRP A 250 2.28 5.76 -4.04
N ASN A 251 1.07 5.42 -4.50
CA ASN A 251 0.41 6.15 -5.57
C ASN A 251 -1.11 6.23 -5.48
N ASP A 252 -1.69 6.34 -4.27
CA ASP A 252 -3.09 6.74 -4.13
C ASP A 252 -3.26 8.25 -4.34
N PHE A 253 -3.29 8.63 -5.62
CA PHE A 253 -3.48 10.00 -6.06
C PHE A 253 -4.84 10.56 -5.66
N ASN A 254 -5.88 9.73 -5.56
CA ASN A 254 -7.22 10.16 -5.20
C ASN A 254 -7.27 10.69 -3.77
N GLU A 255 -6.46 10.13 -2.88
CA GLU A 255 -6.37 10.53 -1.46
C GLU A 255 -5.23 11.52 -1.18
N GLY A 256 -4.37 11.75 -2.17
CA GLY A 256 -3.23 12.63 -2.03
C GLY A 256 -2.16 12.12 -1.06
N THR A 257 -2.16 10.83 -0.73
CA THR A 257 -1.20 10.21 0.20
C THR A 257 0.12 9.82 -0.49
N VAL A 258 0.38 10.32 -1.71
CA VAL A 258 1.38 9.79 -2.63
C VAL A 258 2.83 10.07 -2.23
N PHE A 259 3.65 9.01 -2.22
CA PHE A 259 5.12 9.08 -2.20
C PHE A 259 5.74 9.12 -3.60
N GLU A 260 5.02 8.62 -4.61
CA GLU A 260 5.43 8.72 -6.01
C GLU A 260 5.77 10.18 -6.37
N PRO A 261 6.89 10.45 -7.07
CA PRO A 261 7.26 11.81 -7.45
C PRO A 261 6.15 12.55 -8.20
N THR A 262 5.92 13.80 -7.81
CA THR A 262 4.92 14.70 -8.40
C THR A 262 5.57 15.93 -9.04
N ILE A 263 4.85 16.63 -9.90
CA ILE A 263 5.39 17.83 -10.57
C ILE A 263 5.71 18.97 -9.60
N ASP A 264 5.07 19.01 -8.43
CA ASP A 264 5.19 20.09 -7.44
C ASP A 264 6.19 19.77 -6.33
N LYS A 265 6.40 18.48 -6.03
CA LYS A 265 7.28 18.02 -4.93
C LYS A 265 8.53 17.30 -5.41
N GLY A 266 8.58 16.90 -6.68
CA GLY A 266 9.68 16.13 -7.23
C GLY A 266 9.95 14.89 -6.40
N PHE A 267 11.19 14.76 -5.96
CA PHE A 267 11.66 13.62 -5.15
C PHE A 267 11.76 13.95 -3.65
N THR A 268 11.26 15.10 -3.20
CA THR A 268 11.42 15.58 -1.81
C THR A 268 11.00 14.53 -0.78
N TYR A 269 9.87 13.84 -0.98
CA TYR A 269 9.39 12.82 -0.05
C TYR A 269 10.27 11.56 -0.02
N LEU A 270 10.85 11.17 -1.16
CA LEU A 270 11.76 10.04 -1.24
C LEU A 270 13.11 10.37 -0.61
N ASP A 271 13.63 11.57 -0.88
CA ASP A 271 14.88 12.04 -0.27
C ASP A 271 14.78 12.08 1.26
N GLU A 272 13.68 12.62 1.78
CA GLU A 272 13.43 12.70 3.23
C GLU A 272 13.18 11.31 3.85
N LEU A 273 12.51 10.41 3.13
CA LEU A 273 12.35 9.01 3.54
C LEU A 273 13.70 8.31 3.66
N GLU A 274 14.58 8.47 2.67
CA GLU A 274 15.89 7.83 2.65
C GLU A 274 16.80 8.37 3.77
N ILE A 275 16.81 9.69 3.99
CA ILE A 275 17.53 10.34 5.10
C ILE A 275 17.00 9.84 6.45
N TRP A 276 15.69 9.74 6.61
CA TRP A 276 15.08 9.21 7.83
C TRP A 276 15.44 7.73 8.04
N TRP A 277 15.36 6.92 6.99
CA TRP A 277 15.66 5.49 7.05
C TRP A 277 17.13 5.20 7.34
N ASN A 278 18.05 6.01 6.81
CA ASN A 278 19.47 5.97 7.15
C ASN A 278 19.69 6.12 8.66
N LYS A 279 19.02 7.08 9.31
CA LYS A 279 19.18 7.31 10.75
C LYS A 279 18.76 6.11 11.61
N ILE A 280 17.89 5.26 11.07
CA ILE A 280 17.31 4.11 11.77
C ILE A 280 18.10 2.84 11.48
N THR A 281 18.50 2.64 10.22
CA THR A 281 19.06 1.37 9.73
C THR A 281 20.54 1.43 9.37
N ASN A 282 21.13 2.63 9.33
CA ASN A 282 22.44 2.91 8.73
C ASN A 282 22.55 2.54 7.24
N ARG A 283 21.44 2.33 6.52
CA ARG A 283 21.44 2.22 5.06
C ARG A 283 22.08 3.49 4.46
N PRO A 284 23.10 3.38 3.59
CA PRO A 284 23.70 4.56 2.95
C PRO A 284 22.66 5.40 2.20
N VAL A 285 22.83 6.73 2.24
CA VAL A 285 22.01 7.68 1.48
C VAL A 285 22.67 7.97 0.14
N ASN A 286 21.92 7.85 -0.95
CA ASN A 286 22.30 8.23 -2.30
C ASN A 286 21.13 8.91 -3.04
N LEU A 287 20.84 10.17 -2.69
CA LEU A 287 19.70 10.89 -3.27
C LEU A 287 19.70 10.97 -4.81
N LEU A 288 20.85 10.79 -5.47
CA LEU A 288 20.92 10.81 -6.92
C LEU A 288 20.20 9.60 -7.55
N ASP A 289 20.24 8.42 -6.92
CA ASP A 289 19.60 7.21 -7.49
C ASP A 289 18.08 7.26 -7.47
N ASN A 290 17.48 8.05 -6.57
CA ASN A 290 16.05 8.35 -6.58
C ASN A 290 15.58 8.88 -7.95
N ARG A 291 16.44 9.58 -8.70
CA ARG A 291 16.13 10.16 -10.01
C ARG A 291 16.41 9.22 -11.18
N GLU A 292 17.34 8.27 -11.03
CA GLU A 292 17.79 7.41 -12.14
C GLU A 292 16.63 6.66 -12.80
N ALA A 293 15.68 6.17 -12.00
CA ALA A 293 14.49 5.50 -12.51
C ALA A 293 13.63 6.40 -13.41
N PHE A 294 13.50 7.69 -13.06
CA PHE A 294 12.78 8.67 -13.86
C PHE A 294 13.54 9.00 -15.15
N GLU A 295 14.85 9.21 -15.06
CA GLU A 295 15.70 9.48 -16.23
C GLU A 295 15.62 8.33 -17.23
N GLU A 296 15.80 7.09 -16.76
CA GLU A 296 15.64 5.89 -17.56
C GLU A 296 14.24 5.82 -18.19
N TYR A 297 13.19 6.10 -17.43
CA TYR A 297 11.81 6.11 -17.95
C TYR A 297 11.65 7.11 -19.11
N VAL A 298 12.21 8.32 -18.98
CA VAL A 298 12.15 9.37 -20.00
C VAL A 298 12.97 9.01 -21.24
N GLU A 299 14.13 8.38 -21.07
CA GLU A 299 14.98 7.91 -22.17
C GLU A 299 14.26 6.84 -23.02
N HIS A 300 13.58 5.91 -22.36
CA HIS A 300 12.81 4.85 -23.00
C HIS A 300 11.46 5.30 -23.59
N CYS A 301 11.00 6.50 -23.26
CA CYS A 301 9.81 7.07 -23.88
C CYS A 301 10.07 7.38 -25.37
N SER A 302 9.13 6.99 -26.24
CA SER A 302 9.11 7.47 -27.62
C SER A 302 8.99 8.99 -27.69
N VAL A 303 9.34 9.58 -28.84
CA VAL A 303 9.17 11.04 -29.08
C VAL A 303 7.73 11.50 -28.79
N LYS A 304 6.72 10.68 -29.11
CA LYS A 304 5.31 10.98 -28.84
C LYS A 304 4.99 10.93 -27.34
N GLN A 305 5.53 9.95 -26.61
CA GLN A 305 5.36 9.85 -25.16
C GLN A 305 6.05 11.00 -24.43
N ARG A 306 7.30 11.33 -24.80
CA ARG A 306 8.02 12.48 -24.23
C ARG A 306 7.27 13.80 -24.38
N LYS A 307 6.61 14.03 -25.51
CA LYS A 307 5.75 15.22 -25.74
C LYS A 307 4.52 15.28 -24.83
N ARG A 308 4.12 14.17 -24.20
CA ARG A 308 2.99 14.11 -23.25
C ARG A 308 3.42 14.25 -21.80
N LEU A 309 4.72 14.16 -21.51
CA LEU A 309 5.23 14.39 -20.17
C LEU A 309 4.95 15.83 -19.74
N PRO A 310 4.69 16.07 -18.45
CA PRO A 310 4.53 17.43 -17.93
C PRO A 310 5.78 18.27 -18.21
N GLN A 311 5.59 19.56 -18.43
CA GLN A 311 6.69 20.50 -18.31
C GLN A 311 7.00 20.68 -16.83
N ILE A 312 8.25 20.42 -16.45
CA ILE A 312 8.71 20.46 -15.06
C ILE A 312 9.85 21.48 -14.93
N ASP A 313 9.89 22.18 -13.81
CA ASP A 313 11.08 22.97 -13.47
C ASP A 313 12.24 22.01 -13.20
N SER A 314 13.34 22.19 -13.92
CA SER A 314 14.58 21.41 -13.76
C SER A 314 15.14 21.42 -12.32
N ASN A 315 14.74 22.39 -11.48
CA ASN A 315 15.12 22.40 -10.07
C ASN A 315 14.39 21.34 -9.24
N ILE A 316 13.19 20.92 -9.65
CA ILE A 316 12.35 19.94 -8.93
C ILE A 316 12.94 18.52 -9.01
N ILE A 317 13.77 18.27 -10.01
CA ILE A 317 14.48 17.00 -10.19
C ILE A 317 15.86 16.97 -9.52
N LYS A 318 16.38 18.09 -9.00
CA LYS A 318 17.68 18.12 -8.32
C LYS A 318 17.55 17.60 -6.87
N PRO A 319 18.59 16.96 -6.31
CA PRO A 319 18.68 16.68 -4.87
C PRO A 319 18.53 17.95 -4.03
N HIS A 320 17.79 17.84 -2.92
CA HIS A 320 17.55 18.93 -1.98
C HIS A 320 18.58 18.99 -0.83
#